data_AF-A0AAJ3JKI5-F1
#
_entry.id   AF-A0AAJ3JKI5-F1
#
_cell.length_a   1.000
_cell.length_b   1.000
_cell.length_c   1.000
_cell.angle_alpha   90.00
_cell.angle_beta   90.00
_cell.angle_gamma   90.00
#
_symmetry.space_group_name_H-M   'P 1'
#
loop_
_entity.id
_entity.type
_entity.pdbx_description
1 polymer ?
#
loop_
_entity_poly.entity_id
_entity_poly.type
_entity_poly.pdbx_seq_one_letter_code
_entity_poly.pdbx_strand_id
1 'polypeptide(L)'
;MPARTVKIDLKHRPRLADLRPLIAATPTLLEARAATPRVTAAKDLKNRVGYADEFLSDFVVPWPTVGEPLAGDVQPKRLDYTHFSITMSRSRRLALYVGVNIDGAKHVDIVRSNDTWAYDGRLPTDAQVGEDLYAGNGLDRGHLVRRQDPNWGDDATTANLDTFHFTNCSPQMSGFNQKTWLELEDYILDNTQRWKARATVFSGPVFSDNDRVYRGVKIPQAFWKVVAYLSDDGKPSASAYMIDQRRELDQLDLVFGQLRTYQRSVIAIEQLTGIRFGQLADYDGFSNEERATGTRIEALIRGPQDIRL
;
A
#
# COMPACT_ATOMS: atom_id res chain seq x y z
N MET A 1 23.50 -25.77 31.29
CA MET A 1 22.65 -24.57 31.50
C MET A 1 21.52 -24.97 32.44
N PRO A 2 21.43 -24.49 33.68
CA PRO A 2 20.31 -24.83 34.55
C PRO A 2 19.06 -24.06 34.13
N ALA A 3 17.90 -24.70 34.20
CA ALA A 3 16.61 -24.10 33.89
C ALA A 3 16.28 -22.97 34.88
N ARG A 4 16.12 -21.75 34.39
CA ARG A 4 15.77 -20.58 35.20
C ARG A 4 14.28 -20.64 35.52
N THR A 5 13.93 -21.20 36.67
CA THR A 5 12.55 -21.18 37.18
C THR A 5 12.21 -19.76 37.61
N VAL A 6 11.45 -19.04 36.78
CA VAL A 6 10.95 -17.71 37.14
C VAL A 6 9.87 -17.91 38.21
N LYS A 7 10.16 -17.52 39.46
CA LYS A 7 9.13 -17.46 40.50
C LYS A 7 8.13 -16.36 40.13
N ILE A 8 6.95 -16.76 39.69
CA ILE A 8 5.83 -15.84 39.45
C ILE A 8 5.27 -15.44 40.82
N ASP A 9 5.41 -14.16 41.16
CA ASP A 9 4.83 -13.61 42.39
C ASP A 9 3.33 -13.30 42.18
N LEU A 10 2.48 -14.25 42.56
CA LEU A 10 1.03 -14.14 42.49
C LEU A 10 0.43 -13.09 43.46
N LYS A 11 1.24 -12.53 44.37
CA LYS A 11 0.83 -11.46 45.30
C LYS A 11 1.11 -10.07 44.76
N HIS A 12 1.88 -9.94 43.69
CA HIS A 12 2.11 -8.65 43.06
C HIS A 12 0.80 -8.06 42.54
N ARG A 13 0.54 -6.79 42.85
CA ARG A 13 -0.62 -6.03 42.38
C ARG A 13 -0.09 -4.75 41.72
N PRO A 14 0.10 -4.74 40.39
CA PRO A 14 0.63 -3.56 39.71
C PRO A 14 -0.35 -2.40 39.91
N ARG A 15 0.17 -1.25 40.32
CA ARG A 15 -0.59 0.00 40.45
C ARG A 15 -0.41 0.83 39.19
N LEU A 16 -1.29 1.81 38.99
CA LEU A 16 -1.23 2.71 37.84
C LEU A 16 0.15 3.40 37.70
N ALA A 17 0.80 3.71 38.82
CA ALA A 17 2.14 4.30 38.86
C ALA A 17 3.27 3.34 38.46
N ASP A 18 3.01 2.03 38.49
CA ASP A 18 3.97 0.99 38.10
C ASP A 18 3.91 0.70 36.59
N LEU A 19 2.88 1.22 35.89
CA LEU A 19 2.71 1.11 34.45
C LEU A 19 3.57 2.16 33.75
N ARG A 20 4.35 1.71 32.76
CA ARG A 20 5.07 2.61 31.84
C ARG A 20 4.37 2.59 30.48
N PRO A 21 4.31 3.72 29.75
CA PRO A 21 3.83 3.72 28.38
C PRO A 21 4.62 2.72 27.55
N LEU A 22 3.93 1.94 26.72
CA LEU A 22 4.58 0.95 25.83
C LEU A 22 5.54 1.62 24.83
N ILE A 23 5.33 2.91 24.55
CA ILE A 23 6.10 3.75 23.65
C ILE A 23 6.48 5.02 24.42
N ALA A 24 7.77 5.34 24.50
CA ALA A 24 8.24 6.57 25.13
C ALA A 24 7.74 7.80 24.36
N ALA A 25 7.29 8.83 25.08
CA ALA A 25 6.95 10.11 24.46
C ALA A 25 8.22 10.72 23.83
N THR A 26 8.26 10.76 22.50
CA THR A 26 9.22 11.53 21.71
C THR A 26 8.87 13.02 21.82
N PRO A 27 9.80 13.94 21.46
CA PRO A 27 9.71 15.36 21.79
C PRO A 27 8.36 16.00 21.45
N THR A 28 7.98 16.94 22.30
CA THR A 28 6.67 17.58 22.33
C THR A 28 6.19 18.08 20.96
N LEU A 29 4.88 17.93 20.71
CA LEU A 29 4.07 18.50 19.63
C LEU A 29 4.41 19.96 19.23
N LEU A 30 5.07 20.72 20.12
CA LEU A 30 5.49 22.09 19.89
C LEU A 30 6.67 22.22 18.90
N GLU A 31 7.59 21.26 18.86
CA GLU A 31 8.75 21.30 17.94
C GLU A 31 8.37 20.90 16.51
N ALA A 32 7.46 19.94 16.35
CA ALA A 32 6.91 19.55 15.04
C ALA A 32 6.11 20.67 14.36
N ARG A 33 5.52 21.59 15.16
CA ARG A 33 4.77 22.75 14.66
C ARG A 33 5.64 23.88 14.10
N ALA A 34 6.96 23.86 14.35
CA ALA A 34 7.86 24.95 13.99
C ALA A 34 8.58 24.76 12.64
N ALA A 35 8.60 23.54 12.09
CA ALA A 35 9.20 23.29 10.78
C ALA A 35 8.18 23.54 9.67
N THR A 36 8.50 24.44 8.74
CA THR A 36 7.73 24.58 7.49
C THR A 36 7.61 23.21 6.82
N PRO A 37 6.40 22.77 6.42
CA PRO A 37 6.25 21.48 5.77
C PRO A 37 7.12 21.42 4.53
N ARG A 38 7.88 20.32 4.37
CA ARG A 38 8.71 20.11 3.18
C ARG A 38 7.80 19.90 1.97
N VAL A 39 7.99 20.71 0.93
CA VAL A 39 7.24 20.60 -0.33
C VAL A 39 8.23 20.49 -1.48
N THR A 40 8.08 19.45 -2.30
CA THR A 40 8.80 19.35 -3.58
C THR A 40 8.10 20.26 -4.59
N ALA A 41 8.81 21.20 -5.22
CA ALA A 41 8.17 22.16 -6.10
C ALA A 41 7.60 21.48 -7.36
N ALA A 42 6.42 21.92 -7.83
CA ALA A 42 5.76 21.34 -8.99
C ALA A 42 6.65 21.26 -10.25
N LYS A 43 7.54 22.24 -10.44
CA LYS A 43 8.48 22.28 -11.57
C LYS A 43 9.47 21.11 -11.57
N ASP A 44 9.84 20.60 -10.39
CA ASP A 44 10.83 19.52 -10.23
C ASP A 44 10.19 18.15 -10.50
N LEU A 45 8.85 18.08 -10.52
CA LEU A 45 8.05 16.89 -10.78
C LEU A 45 7.41 16.88 -12.19
N LYS A 46 7.57 17.95 -12.97
CA LYS A 46 6.87 18.12 -14.25
C LYS A 46 7.31 17.12 -15.34
N ASN A 47 8.57 16.68 -15.30
CA ASN A 47 9.16 15.84 -16.35
C ASN A 47 9.15 14.34 -15.99
N ARG A 48 8.41 13.95 -14.96
CA ARG A 48 8.23 12.54 -14.60
C ARG A 48 7.35 11.87 -15.65
N VAL A 49 7.83 10.74 -16.19
CA VAL A 49 7.12 9.99 -17.24
C VAL A 49 5.92 9.24 -16.67
N GLY A 50 6.03 8.76 -15.43
CA GLY A 50 4.97 7.99 -14.79
C GLY A 50 5.04 6.50 -15.09
N TYR A 51 3.90 5.88 -14.86
CA TYR A 51 3.52 4.55 -15.30
C TYR A 51 3.43 4.46 -16.83
N ALA A 52 3.86 3.33 -17.39
CA ALA A 52 3.79 2.99 -18.80
C ALA A 52 2.84 1.80 -19.06
N ASP A 53 1.85 2.02 -19.93
CA ASP A 53 0.81 1.04 -20.25
C ASP A 53 1.36 -0.17 -21.03
N GLU A 54 2.33 0.06 -21.90
CA GLU A 54 3.00 -0.96 -22.74
C GLU A 54 4.24 -1.59 -22.09
N PHE A 55 4.40 -1.44 -20.77
CA PHE A 55 5.59 -1.89 -20.06
C PHE A 55 5.85 -3.39 -20.15
N LEU A 56 4.81 -4.22 -20.32
CA LEU A 56 4.91 -5.67 -20.48
C LEU A 56 4.94 -6.10 -21.96
N SER A 57 5.40 -5.21 -22.85
CA SER A 57 5.50 -5.46 -24.30
C SER A 57 4.15 -5.82 -24.93
N ASP A 58 3.93 -7.08 -25.32
CA ASP A 58 2.73 -7.50 -26.05
C ASP A 58 1.48 -7.51 -25.15
N PHE A 59 1.66 -7.48 -23.83
CA PHE A 59 0.56 -7.34 -22.88
C PHE A 59 0.42 -5.89 -22.42
N VAL A 60 -0.45 -5.14 -23.10
CA VAL A 60 -0.77 -3.76 -22.71
C VAL A 60 -1.67 -3.79 -21.47
N VAL A 61 -1.26 -3.07 -20.43
CA VAL A 61 -2.01 -2.89 -19.18
C VAL A 61 -2.30 -1.40 -19.00
N PRO A 62 -3.47 -0.92 -19.47
CA PRO A 62 -3.80 0.50 -19.41
C PRO A 62 -3.89 1.04 -17.97
N TRP A 63 -3.70 2.34 -17.81
CA TRP A 63 -4.01 3.01 -16.53
C TRP A 63 -5.47 2.74 -16.12
N PRO A 64 -5.75 2.34 -14.86
CA PRO A 64 -7.10 2.02 -14.42
C PRO A 64 -8.05 3.21 -14.55
N THR A 65 -9.33 2.91 -14.74
CA THR A 65 -10.40 3.91 -14.71
C THR A 65 -11.23 3.76 -13.44
N VAL A 66 -12.07 4.74 -13.14
CA VAL A 66 -13.00 4.68 -12.01
C VAL A 66 -14.43 4.67 -12.53
N GLY A 67 -15.31 3.96 -11.83
CA GLY A 67 -16.75 4.02 -12.09
C GLY A 67 -17.36 5.39 -11.77
N GLU A 68 -18.53 5.66 -12.34
CA GLU A 68 -19.31 6.89 -12.15
C GLU A 68 -19.38 7.41 -10.69
N PRO A 69 -19.61 6.57 -9.66
CA PRO A 69 -19.70 7.05 -8.28
C PRO A 69 -18.45 7.75 -7.75
N LEU A 70 -17.27 7.43 -8.31
CA LEU A 70 -15.98 7.98 -7.89
C LEU A 70 -15.47 9.09 -8.83
N ALA A 71 -16.10 9.28 -9.98
CA ALA A 71 -15.61 10.21 -11.00
C ALA A 71 -15.46 11.66 -10.49
N GLY A 72 -16.39 12.11 -9.63
CA GLY A 72 -16.33 13.43 -9.00
C GLY A 72 -15.27 13.57 -7.90
N ASP A 73 -14.79 12.46 -7.36
CA ASP A 73 -13.81 12.43 -6.27
C ASP A 73 -12.37 12.35 -6.78
N VAL A 74 -12.15 11.95 -8.03
CA VAL A 74 -10.82 11.90 -8.64
C VAL A 74 -10.24 13.31 -8.79
N GLN A 75 -9.10 13.58 -8.14
CA GLN A 75 -8.35 14.82 -8.36
C GLN A 75 -6.87 14.69 -7.95
N PRO A 76 -5.91 14.78 -8.88
CA PRO A 76 -6.08 14.89 -10.34
C PRO A 76 -6.32 13.51 -10.95
N LYS A 77 -6.55 13.44 -12.27
CA LYS A 77 -6.72 12.17 -12.98
C LYS A 77 -5.49 11.27 -12.88
N ARG A 78 -4.29 11.85 -12.87
CA ARG A 78 -3.02 11.14 -12.71
C ARG A 78 -1.92 12.12 -12.31
N LEU A 79 -1.11 11.73 -11.32
CA LEU A 79 0.16 12.36 -10.95
C LEU A 79 1.28 11.40 -11.34
N ASP A 80 2.15 11.83 -12.23
CA ASP A 80 3.26 11.00 -12.71
C ASP A 80 4.51 11.20 -11.85
N TYR A 81 5.15 10.10 -11.47
CA TYR A 81 6.45 10.02 -10.80
C TYR A 81 7.38 9.15 -11.63
N THR A 82 8.65 9.00 -11.26
CA THR A 82 9.53 8.11 -12.02
C THR A 82 9.10 6.65 -11.84
N HIS A 83 8.66 6.01 -12.93
CA HIS A 83 8.20 4.59 -13.04
C HIS A 83 6.88 4.23 -12.35
N PHE A 84 6.18 5.21 -11.77
CA PHE A 84 4.86 4.99 -11.19
C PHE A 84 3.99 6.24 -11.28
N SER A 85 2.69 6.05 -11.13
CA SER A 85 1.72 7.15 -11.12
C SER A 85 0.71 6.97 -9.98
N ILE A 86 -0.01 8.04 -9.68
CA ILE A 86 -1.00 8.09 -8.57
C ILE A 86 -2.27 8.78 -9.04
N THR A 87 -3.43 8.23 -8.66
CA THR A 87 -4.73 8.91 -8.73
C THR A 87 -5.20 9.19 -7.31
N MET A 88 -5.49 10.45 -7.00
CA MET A 88 -5.86 10.90 -5.65
C MET A 88 -7.39 11.02 -5.50
N SER A 89 -7.89 10.74 -4.28
CA SER A 89 -9.24 11.09 -3.84
C SER A 89 -9.23 12.48 -3.22
N ARG A 90 -10.09 13.36 -3.73
CA ARG A 90 -10.31 14.72 -3.21
C ARG A 90 -10.88 14.68 -1.79
N SER A 91 -11.92 13.89 -1.57
CA SER A 91 -12.64 13.81 -0.29
C SER A 91 -11.81 13.13 0.80
N ARG A 92 -10.97 12.16 0.43
CA ARG A 92 -10.12 11.42 1.37
C ARG A 92 -8.76 12.06 1.55
N ARG A 93 -8.28 12.84 0.58
CA ARG A 93 -6.92 13.43 0.54
C ARG A 93 -5.80 12.39 0.59
N LEU A 94 -6.13 11.19 0.14
CA LEU A 94 -5.28 10.00 0.05
C LEU A 94 -5.37 9.46 -1.38
N ALA A 95 -4.43 8.64 -1.82
CA ALA A 95 -4.55 7.98 -3.11
C ALA A 95 -5.79 7.07 -3.17
N LEU A 96 -6.56 7.14 -4.25
CA LEU A 96 -7.52 6.11 -4.62
C LEU A 96 -6.78 4.83 -5.03
N TYR A 97 -5.77 5.01 -5.88
CA TYR A 97 -4.88 3.95 -6.31
C TYR A 97 -3.57 4.51 -6.85
N VAL A 98 -2.57 3.65 -6.86
CA VAL A 98 -1.26 3.86 -7.48
C VAL A 98 -0.99 2.73 -8.45
N GLY A 99 -0.09 2.95 -9.40
CA GLY A 99 0.39 1.92 -10.32
C GLY A 99 1.87 2.09 -10.59
N VAL A 100 2.63 1.01 -10.47
CA VAL A 100 4.10 0.98 -10.64
C VAL A 100 4.51 -0.10 -11.64
N ASN A 101 5.51 0.22 -12.46
CA ASN A 101 6.20 -0.75 -13.30
C ASN A 101 7.50 -1.20 -12.62
N ILE A 102 7.72 -2.51 -12.57
CA ILE A 102 8.87 -3.15 -11.93
C ILE A 102 9.70 -3.85 -13.00
N ASP A 103 10.95 -3.44 -13.20
CA ASP A 103 11.92 -4.14 -14.05
C ASP A 103 12.94 -4.89 -13.19
N GLY A 104 12.68 -6.18 -12.95
CA GLY A 104 13.59 -7.01 -12.17
C GLY A 104 14.97 -7.23 -12.84
N ALA A 105 15.05 -7.12 -14.17
CA ALA A 105 16.31 -7.27 -14.90
C ALA A 105 17.24 -6.06 -14.73
N LYS A 106 16.66 -4.88 -14.49
CA LYS A 106 17.38 -3.60 -14.32
C LYS A 106 17.32 -3.06 -12.90
N HIS A 107 16.95 -3.88 -11.92
CA HIS A 107 16.84 -3.46 -10.53
C HIS A 107 18.16 -2.86 -10.00
N VAL A 108 18.05 -1.77 -9.25
CA VAL A 108 19.15 -1.08 -8.58
C VAL A 108 18.87 -1.06 -7.09
N ASP A 109 19.73 -1.71 -6.30
CA ASP A 109 19.61 -1.66 -4.85
C ASP A 109 20.06 -0.29 -4.32
N ILE A 110 19.15 0.39 -3.62
CA ILE A 110 19.40 1.69 -3.02
C ILE A 110 19.35 1.53 -1.51
N VAL A 111 20.50 1.76 -0.87
CA VAL A 111 20.65 1.74 0.57
C VAL A 111 19.73 2.80 1.18
N ARG A 112 18.87 2.39 2.12
CA ARG A 112 17.97 3.30 2.81
C ARG A 112 18.79 4.31 3.63
N SER A 113 18.46 5.58 3.50
CA SER A 113 19.04 6.69 4.25
C SER A 113 17.96 7.36 5.10
N ASN A 114 18.14 8.64 5.46
CA ASN A 114 17.12 9.37 6.21
C ASN A 114 15.86 9.58 5.36
N ASP A 115 14.83 8.82 5.67
CA ASP A 115 13.51 8.95 5.06
C ASP A 115 12.96 10.35 5.29
N THR A 116 12.92 11.15 4.23
CA THR A 116 12.39 12.51 4.34
C THR A 116 11.15 12.66 3.48
N TRP A 117 10.00 12.69 4.14
CA TRP A 117 8.72 12.84 3.49
C TRP A 117 8.48 14.27 3.02
N ALA A 118 7.81 14.43 1.88
CA ALA A 118 7.47 15.73 1.31
C ALA A 118 6.03 15.75 0.76
N TYR A 119 5.41 16.93 0.78
CA TYR A 119 4.20 17.18 -0.01
C TYR A 119 4.55 17.34 -1.48
N ASP A 120 3.66 16.89 -2.36
CA ASP A 120 3.73 17.17 -3.79
C ASP A 120 3.22 18.59 -4.06
N GLY A 121 4.09 19.48 -4.54
CA GLY A 121 3.74 20.88 -4.84
C GLY A 121 2.85 21.08 -6.07
N ARG A 122 2.51 20.03 -6.81
CA ARG A 122 1.48 20.05 -7.87
C ARG A 122 0.06 20.08 -7.30
N LEU A 123 -0.10 19.76 -6.02
CA LEU A 123 -1.36 19.86 -5.29
C LEU A 123 -1.24 20.83 -4.11
N PRO A 124 -2.36 21.46 -3.71
CA PRO A 124 -2.43 22.12 -2.41
C PRO A 124 -2.04 21.17 -1.27
N THR A 125 -1.42 21.70 -0.22
CA THR A 125 -1.01 20.89 0.94
C THR A 125 -2.21 20.33 1.69
N ASP A 126 -3.32 21.06 1.74
CA ASP A 126 -4.57 20.65 2.38
C ASP A 126 -5.34 19.58 1.59
N ALA A 127 -4.95 19.32 0.34
CA ALA A 127 -5.45 18.20 -0.48
C ALA A 127 -4.70 16.87 -0.24
N GLN A 128 -3.71 16.89 0.66
CA GLN A 128 -2.88 15.74 1.02
C GLN A 128 -2.89 15.55 2.53
N VAL A 129 -2.90 14.30 2.98
CA VAL A 129 -2.68 13.98 4.40
C VAL A 129 -1.18 13.88 4.66
N GLY A 130 -0.63 14.83 5.41
CA GLY A 130 0.78 14.81 5.79
C GLY A 130 1.04 14.56 7.27
N GLU A 131 2.17 15.09 7.72
CA GLU A 131 2.83 14.74 8.98
C GLU A 131 1.95 14.87 10.24
N ASP A 132 1.03 15.84 10.26
CA ASP A 132 0.12 16.07 11.39
C ASP A 132 -0.76 14.87 11.73
N LEU A 133 -1.03 13.98 10.77
CA LEU A 133 -1.76 12.74 11.06
C LEU A 133 -0.90 11.75 11.83
N TYR A 134 0.39 11.64 11.50
CA TYR A 134 1.30 10.57 11.95
C TYR A 134 2.03 10.92 13.25
N ALA A 135 2.20 12.21 13.54
CA ALA A 135 2.96 12.65 14.70
C ALA A 135 2.37 12.13 16.04
N GLY A 136 3.23 11.47 16.83
CA GLY A 136 2.93 11.05 18.21
C GLY A 136 1.83 10.00 18.33
N ASN A 137 1.70 9.08 17.37
CA ASN A 137 0.75 7.96 17.45
C ASN A 137 1.26 6.71 16.71
N GLY A 138 0.46 5.64 16.71
CA GLY A 138 0.82 4.33 16.13
C GLY A 138 0.51 4.16 14.64
N LEU A 139 0.21 5.25 13.91
CA LEU A 139 0.07 5.22 12.46
C LEU A 139 1.44 5.38 11.80
N ASP A 140 1.78 4.44 10.95
CA ASP A 140 2.93 4.51 10.06
C ASP A 140 2.56 5.22 8.76
N ARG A 141 3.57 5.85 8.16
CA ARG A 141 3.50 6.38 6.78
C ARG A 141 3.60 5.21 5.80
N GLY A 142 2.48 4.52 5.63
CA GLY A 142 2.37 3.33 4.78
C GLY A 142 2.55 3.69 3.31
N HIS A 143 3.54 3.10 2.66
CA HIS A 143 3.75 3.26 1.22
C HIS A 143 2.68 2.46 0.44
N LEU A 144 2.17 3.04 -0.64
CA LEU A 144 1.30 2.32 -1.58
C LEU A 144 2.10 1.71 -2.74
N VAL A 145 3.00 2.50 -3.34
CA VAL A 145 4.16 2.01 -4.11
C VAL A 145 5.31 1.81 -3.14
N ARG A 146 5.76 0.56 -2.98
CA ARG A 146 6.88 0.26 -2.09
C ARG A 146 8.15 0.93 -2.62
N ARG A 147 8.98 1.41 -1.69
CA ARG A 147 10.24 2.11 -1.97
C ARG A 147 11.13 1.46 -3.04
N GLN A 148 11.19 0.12 -3.07
CA GLN A 148 12.09 -0.62 -3.95
C GLN A 148 11.50 -0.94 -5.32
N ASP A 149 10.17 -0.99 -5.45
CA ASP A 149 9.48 -1.39 -6.68
C ASP A 149 9.92 -0.57 -7.92
N PRO A 150 10.04 0.76 -7.86
CA PRO A 150 10.38 1.56 -9.03
C PRO A 150 11.91 1.74 -9.23
N ASN A 151 12.74 1.09 -8.41
CA ASN A 151 14.19 1.30 -8.42
C ASN A 151 14.87 0.45 -9.49
N TRP A 152 14.81 0.91 -10.73
CA TRP A 152 15.48 0.26 -11.87
C TRP A 152 15.98 1.28 -12.88
N GLY A 153 17.01 0.90 -13.66
CA GLY A 153 17.61 1.76 -14.67
C GLY A 153 18.31 3.00 -14.11
N ASP A 154 18.60 3.96 -14.99
CA ASP A 154 19.41 5.15 -14.67
C ASP A 154 18.71 6.13 -13.71
N ASP A 155 17.37 6.14 -13.71
CA ASP A 155 16.57 7.03 -12.88
C ASP A 155 16.19 6.44 -11.50
N ALA A 156 16.73 5.28 -11.13
CA ALA A 156 16.36 4.56 -9.90
C ALA A 156 16.47 5.41 -8.62
N THR A 157 17.48 6.28 -8.51
CA THR A 157 17.63 7.17 -7.35
C THR A 157 16.49 8.17 -7.25
N THR A 158 16.09 8.74 -8.40
CA THR A 158 14.96 9.65 -8.50
C THR A 158 13.66 8.93 -8.15
N ALA A 159 13.47 7.72 -8.68
CA ALA A 159 12.31 6.87 -8.40
C ALA A 159 12.16 6.55 -6.90
N ASN A 160 13.26 6.18 -6.26
CA ASN A 160 13.29 5.94 -4.81
C ASN A 160 12.86 7.18 -4.03
N LEU A 161 13.40 8.36 -4.36
CA LEU A 161 13.05 9.61 -3.67
C LEU A 161 11.57 9.98 -3.89
N ASP A 162 11.05 9.75 -5.09
CA ASP A 162 9.66 10.03 -5.43
C ASP A 162 8.68 9.20 -4.58
N THR A 163 9.07 8.00 -4.09
CA THR A 163 8.20 7.18 -3.23
C THR A 163 7.89 7.81 -1.86
N PHE A 164 8.69 8.79 -1.41
CA PHE A 164 8.52 9.50 -0.14
C PHE A 164 7.60 10.73 -0.21
N HIS A 165 6.70 10.80 -1.20
CA HIS A 165 5.66 11.83 -1.23
C HIS A 165 4.40 11.39 -0.48
N PHE A 166 3.76 12.31 0.25
CA PHE A 166 2.51 12.01 0.98
C PHE A 166 1.34 11.59 0.07
N THR A 167 1.38 11.91 -1.22
CA THR A 167 0.46 11.36 -2.24
C THR A 167 0.58 9.84 -2.41
N ASN A 168 1.76 9.26 -2.18
CA ASN A 168 2.01 7.81 -2.15
C ASN A 168 1.77 7.18 -0.77
N CYS A 169 1.23 7.95 0.18
CA CYS A 169 1.10 7.56 1.56
C CYS A 169 -0.36 7.28 1.93
N SER A 170 -0.57 6.26 2.74
CA SER A 170 -1.84 6.02 3.42
C SER A 170 -1.59 5.59 4.87
N PRO A 171 -2.42 6.05 5.83
CA PRO A 171 -2.27 5.67 7.22
C PRO A 171 -2.50 4.18 7.41
N GLN A 172 -1.44 3.50 7.84
CA GLN A 172 -1.44 2.09 8.17
C GLN A 172 -1.08 1.96 9.65
N MET A 173 -1.76 1.12 10.43
CA MET A 173 -1.33 0.86 11.81
C MET A 173 0.06 0.22 11.80
N SER A 174 0.92 0.47 12.77
CA SER A 174 2.26 -0.14 12.79
C SER A 174 2.24 -1.68 12.81
N GLY A 175 1.18 -2.29 13.34
CA GLY A 175 0.92 -3.73 13.22
C GLY A 175 0.46 -4.18 11.83
N PHE A 176 -0.11 -3.28 11.03
CA PHE A 176 -0.52 -3.47 9.62
C PHE A 176 0.67 -3.77 8.70
N ASN A 177 1.83 -3.22 9.04
CA ASN A 177 3.03 -3.27 8.23
C ASN A 177 3.94 -4.47 8.56
N GLN A 178 3.42 -5.58 9.11
CA GLN A 178 4.25 -6.70 9.55
C GLN A 178 3.87 -8.09 8.99
N LYS A 179 4.95 -8.86 8.76
CA LYS A 179 5.08 -10.19 8.15
C LYS A 179 4.30 -10.43 6.88
N THR A 180 3.02 -10.79 6.89
CA THR A 180 2.41 -11.41 5.70
C THR A 180 2.25 -10.47 4.50
N TRP A 181 1.91 -9.19 4.71
CA TRP A 181 1.86 -8.22 3.60
C TRP A 181 3.25 -7.91 3.05
N LEU A 182 4.22 -7.73 3.95
CA LEU A 182 5.62 -7.54 3.58
C LEU A 182 6.19 -8.79 2.88
N GLU A 183 5.86 -10.00 3.33
CA GLU A 183 6.26 -11.27 2.73
C GLU A 183 5.64 -11.46 1.33
N LEU A 184 4.42 -10.97 1.11
CA LEU A 184 3.83 -10.92 -0.24
C LEU A 184 4.58 -9.92 -1.13
N GLU A 185 4.87 -8.72 -0.61
CA GLU A 185 5.63 -7.71 -1.35
C GLU A 185 7.06 -8.17 -1.66
N ASP A 186 7.72 -8.82 -0.70
CA ASP A 186 9.02 -9.46 -0.87
C ASP A 186 8.92 -10.59 -1.87
N TYR A 187 7.90 -11.45 -1.81
CA TYR A 187 7.70 -12.51 -2.78
C TYR A 187 7.56 -11.98 -4.22
N ILE A 188 6.78 -10.92 -4.43
CA ILE A 188 6.63 -10.29 -5.75
C ILE A 188 7.98 -9.72 -6.20
N LEU A 189 8.64 -8.92 -5.36
CA LEU A 189 9.90 -8.27 -5.70
C LEU A 189 11.03 -9.29 -5.93
N ASP A 190 11.24 -10.21 -5.00
CA ASP A 190 12.27 -11.24 -5.08
C ASP A 190 12.08 -12.14 -6.29
N ASN A 191 10.84 -12.52 -6.64
CA ASN A 191 10.62 -13.29 -7.87
C ASN A 191 10.90 -12.44 -9.11
N THR A 192 10.46 -11.19 -9.17
CA THR A 192 10.80 -10.35 -10.33
C THR A 192 12.31 -10.19 -10.50
N GLN A 193 13.06 -10.00 -9.43
CA GLN A 193 14.53 -9.90 -9.48
C GLN A 193 15.19 -11.23 -9.84
N ARG A 194 14.81 -12.32 -9.15
CA ARG A 194 15.37 -13.66 -9.35
C ARG A 194 15.17 -14.16 -10.77
N TRP A 195 13.98 -13.93 -11.31
CA TRP A 195 13.60 -14.37 -12.65
C TRP A 195 13.82 -13.30 -13.72
N LYS A 196 14.33 -12.13 -13.34
CA LYS A 196 14.48 -10.96 -14.22
C LYS A 196 13.19 -10.62 -14.96
N ALA A 197 12.06 -10.84 -14.29
CA ALA A 197 10.73 -10.63 -14.83
C ALA A 197 10.33 -9.15 -14.72
N ARG A 198 9.43 -8.74 -15.62
CA ARG A 198 8.74 -7.45 -15.53
C ARG A 198 7.35 -7.67 -14.94
N ALA A 199 6.93 -6.75 -14.08
CA ALA A 199 5.59 -6.75 -13.52
C ALA A 199 5.01 -5.34 -13.49
N THR A 200 3.68 -5.30 -13.50
CA THR A 200 2.88 -4.10 -13.33
C THR A 200 2.02 -4.32 -12.09
N VAL A 201 2.11 -3.41 -11.12
CA VAL A 201 1.38 -3.54 -9.84
C VAL A 201 0.52 -2.32 -9.62
N PHE A 202 -0.78 -2.54 -9.41
CA PHE A 202 -1.70 -1.56 -8.87
C PHE A 202 -1.94 -1.82 -7.39
N SER A 203 -2.06 -0.77 -6.60
CA SER A 203 -2.27 -0.86 -5.15
C SER A 203 -3.13 0.28 -4.66
N GLY A 204 -3.84 0.08 -3.55
CA GLY A 204 -4.62 1.15 -2.94
C GLY A 204 -5.35 0.74 -1.66
N PRO A 205 -5.90 1.71 -0.93
CA PRO A 205 -6.83 1.44 0.16
C PRO A 205 -8.21 1.00 -0.37
N VAL A 206 -8.98 0.33 0.48
CA VAL A 206 -10.43 0.20 0.32
C VAL A 206 -11.08 1.28 1.18
N PHE A 207 -11.67 2.30 0.54
CA PHE A 207 -12.41 3.33 1.27
C PHE A 207 -13.81 2.84 1.64
N SER A 208 -14.18 3.07 2.89
CA SER A 208 -15.49 2.74 3.44
C SER A 208 -16.11 3.97 4.09
N ASP A 209 -17.44 4.08 4.02
CA ASP A 209 -18.17 5.11 4.76
C ASP A 209 -18.02 4.97 6.27
N ASN A 210 -17.82 3.73 6.73
CA ASN A 210 -17.61 3.35 8.12
C ASN A 210 -16.15 3.49 8.58
N ASP A 211 -15.25 4.00 7.74
CA ASP A 211 -13.87 4.29 8.14
C ASP A 211 -13.85 5.25 9.33
N ARG A 212 -13.12 4.87 10.38
CA ARG A 212 -13.01 5.68 11.60
C ARG A 212 -12.31 7.00 11.30
N VAL A 213 -12.89 8.10 11.77
CA VAL A 213 -12.24 9.42 11.71
C VAL A 213 -11.21 9.56 12.84
N TYR A 214 -10.00 9.94 12.50
CA TYR A 214 -8.93 10.31 13.43
C TYR A 214 -8.22 11.56 12.91
N ARG A 215 -8.10 12.59 13.76
CA ARG A 215 -7.55 13.92 13.39
C ARG A 215 -8.14 14.50 12.08
N GLY A 216 -9.44 14.30 11.87
CA GLY A 216 -10.15 14.80 10.68
C GLY A 216 -9.89 13.99 9.39
N VAL A 217 -9.24 12.82 9.49
CA VAL A 217 -9.01 11.91 8.36
C VAL A 217 -9.74 10.60 8.62
N LYS A 218 -10.51 10.12 7.64
CA LYS A 218 -11.08 8.76 7.68
C LYS A 218 -9.95 7.75 7.38
N ILE A 219 -9.69 6.83 8.29
CA ILE A 219 -8.59 5.87 8.22
C ILE A 219 -9.06 4.58 7.54
N PRO A 220 -8.49 4.17 6.38
CA PRO A 220 -8.84 2.93 5.71
C PRO A 220 -8.51 1.70 6.57
N GLN A 221 -9.35 0.67 6.50
CA GLN A 221 -9.19 -0.58 7.26
C GLN A 221 -8.65 -1.75 6.44
N ALA A 222 -8.65 -1.62 5.11
CA ALA A 222 -8.21 -2.66 4.20
C ALA A 222 -7.46 -2.05 3.01
N PHE A 223 -6.59 -2.86 2.42
CA PHE A 223 -5.74 -2.49 1.29
C PHE A 223 -5.70 -3.64 0.30
N TRP A 224 -5.45 -3.34 -0.96
CA TRP A 224 -5.45 -4.31 -2.04
C TRP A 224 -4.24 -4.11 -2.96
N LYS A 225 -3.88 -5.18 -3.66
CA LYS A 225 -2.92 -5.17 -4.78
C LYS A 225 -3.47 -5.98 -5.93
N VAL A 226 -3.25 -5.52 -7.16
CA VAL A 226 -3.47 -6.27 -8.40
C VAL A 226 -2.15 -6.30 -9.15
N VAL A 227 -1.68 -7.49 -9.50
CA VAL A 227 -0.40 -7.72 -10.16
C VAL A 227 -0.67 -8.29 -11.55
N ALA A 228 -0.09 -7.69 -12.58
CA ALA A 228 -0.11 -8.17 -13.95
C ALA A 228 1.33 -8.47 -14.40
N TYR A 229 1.52 -9.59 -15.09
CA TYR A 229 2.83 -10.07 -15.54
C TYR A 229 2.67 -11.01 -16.75
N LEU A 230 3.79 -11.30 -17.40
CA LEU A 230 3.88 -12.42 -18.35
C LEU A 230 4.47 -13.63 -17.60
N SER A 231 3.81 -14.79 -17.68
CA SER A 231 4.34 -16.05 -17.16
C SER A 231 5.55 -16.52 -17.96
N ASP A 232 6.26 -17.54 -17.46
CA ASP A 232 7.46 -18.10 -18.10
C ASP A 232 7.23 -18.59 -19.54
N ASP A 233 6.00 -19.00 -19.87
CA ASP A 233 5.58 -19.38 -21.22
C ASP A 233 5.07 -18.20 -22.08
N GLY A 234 5.26 -16.97 -21.60
CA GLY A 234 4.91 -15.73 -22.31
C GLY A 234 3.43 -15.38 -22.27
N LYS A 235 2.61 -16.05 -21.45
CA LYS A 235 1.17 -15.77 -21.39
C LYS A 235 0.85 -14.63 -20.41
N PRO A 236 -0.06 -13.72 -20.76
CA PRO A 236 -0.58 -12.73 -19.83
C PRO A 236 -1.24 -13.39 -18.63
N SER A 237 -0.90 -12.92 -17.44
CA SER A 237 -1.45 -13.39 -16.17
C SER A 237 -1.71 -12.20 -15.23
N ALA A 238 -2.73 -12.34 -14.39
CA ALA A 238 -3.05 -11.39 -13.34
C ALA A 238 -3.40 -12.10 -12.03
N SER A 239 -3.15 -11.44 -10.90
CA SER A 239 -3.57 -11.92 -9.58
C SER A 239 -3.93 -10.74 -8.68
N ALA A 240 -4.82 -10.95 -7.71
CA ALA A 240 -5.22 -9.91 -6.78
C ALA A 240 -5.18 -10.38 -5.31
N TYR A 241 -4.79 -9.44 -4.45
CA TYR A 241 -4.57 -9.67 -3.03
C TYR A 241 -5.25 -8.58 -2.22
N MET A 242 -5.72 -8.93 -1.04
CA MET A 242 -6.34 -8.00 -0.11
C MET A 242 -5.92 -8.32 1.32
N ILE A 243 -5.53 -7.31 2.07
CA ILE A 243 -5.34 -7.40 3.52
C ILE A 243 -6.46 -6.62 4.21
N ASP A 244 -7.09 -7.22 5.21
CA ASP A 244 -8.29 -6.69 5.84
C ASP A 244 -8.31 -6.93 7.35
N GLN A 245 -8.84 -5.94 8.07
CA GLN A 245 -9.01 -5.90 9.53
C GLN A 245 -10.46 -6.16 9.98
N ARG A 246 -11.44 -6.22 9.06
CA ARG A 246 -12.88 -6.16 9.38
C ARG A 246 -13.44 -7.38 10.12
N ARG A 247 -12.80 -8.56 10.06
CA ARG A 247 -13.44 -9.84 10.45
C ARG A 247 -13.41 -10.20 11.96
N GLU A 248 -13.05 -9.28 12.85
CA GLU A 248 -12.97 -9.57 14.31
C GLU A 248 -13.72 -8.54 15.20
N LEU A 249 -14.70 -7.82 14.64
CA LEU A 249 -15.52 -6.85 15.40
C LEU A 249 -16.64 -7.48 16.26
N ASP A 250 -16.81 -8.80 16.26
CA ASP A 250 -17.80 -9.49 17.11
C ASP A 250 -17.31 -9.81 18.53
N GLN A 251 -16.10 -9.40 18.91
CA GLN A 251 -15.63 -9.47 20.29
C GLN A 251 -15.12 -8.10 20.75
N LEU A 252 -15.90 -7.48 21.63
CA LEU A 252 -15.70 -6.16 22.21
C LEU A 252 -14.37 -6.04 22.98
N ASP A 253 -13.86 -4.82 22.94
CA ASP A 253 -12.89 -4.24 23.86
C ASP A 253 -11.48 -4.83 23.88
N LEU A 254 -10.79 -4.74 22.75
CA LEU A 254 -9.46 -4.13 22.69
C LEU A 254 -9.10 -3.93 21.22
N VAL A 255 -8.51 -2.78 20.94
CA VAL A 255 -7.95 -2.41 19.64
C VAL A 255 -7.10 -3.59 19.09
N PHE A 256 -7.13 -3.82 17.77
CA PHE A 256 -6.25 -4.75 17.02
C PHE A 256 -6.69 -6.23 16.93
N GLY A 257 -7.61 -6.53 16.01
CA GLY A 257 -7.78 -7.90 15.50
C GLY A 257 -6.60 -8.35 14.63
N GLN A 258 -6.44 -9.67 14.44
CA GLN A 258 -5.44 -10.28 13.58
C GLN A 258 -5.68 -9.89 12.12
N LEU A 259 -4.66 -9.30 11.51
CA LEU A 259 -4.65 -9.00 10.09
C LEU A 259 -4.65 -10.28 9.28
N ARG A 260 -5.49 -10.34 8.26
CA ARG A 260 -5.57 -11.49 7.36
C ARG A 260 -5.34 -11.02 5.94
N THR A 261 -4.41 -11.68 5.26
CA THR A 261 -4.14 -11.50 3.84
C THR A 261 -4.90 -12.57 3.07
N TYR A 262 -5.54 -12.18 1.99
CA TYR A 262 -6.33 -13.05 1.12
C TYR A 262 -5.89 -12.87 -0.32
N GLN A 263 -5.84 -13.96 -1.08
CA GLN A 263 -5.98 -13.90 -2.52
C GLN A 263 -7.47 -13.78 -2.86
N ARG A 264 -7.80 -12.87 -3.77
CA ARG A 264 -9.16 -12.63 -4.26
C ARG A 264 -9.14 -12.48 -5.77
N SER A 265 -10.32 -12.49 -6.39
CA SER A 265 -10.44 -12.14 -7.79
C SER A 265 -10.21 -10.65 -8.04
N VAL A 266 -9.69 -10.32 -9.22
CA VAL A 266 -9.65 -8.94 -9.72
C VAL A 266 -11.07 -8.33 -9.73
N ILE A 267 -12.08 -9.09 -10.14
CA ILE A 267 -13.49 -8.67 -10.11
C ILE A 267 -13.93 -8.24 -8.70
N ALA A 268 -13.56 -9.01 -7.67
CA ALA A 268 -13.91 -8.65 -6.30
C ALA A 268 -13.26 -7.32 -5.87
N ILE A 269 -12.01 -7.05 -6.30
CA ILE A 269 -11.37 -5.75 -6.03
C ILE A 269 -12.09 -4.63 -6.78
N GLU A 270 -12.45 -4.82 -8.06
CA GLU A 270 -13.19 -3.83 -8.84
C GLU A 270 -14.56 -3.49 -8.22
N GLN A 271 -15.26 -4.50 -7.70
CA GLN A 271 -16.54 -4.32 -7.02
C GLN A 271 -16.39 -3.58 -5.69
N LEU A 272 -15.35 -3.89 -4.92
CA LEU A 272 -15.10 -3.26 -3.61
C LEU A 272 -14.66 -1.80 -3.73
N THR A 273 -13.90 -1.49 -4.77
CA THR A 273 -13.20 -0.21 -4.89
C THR A 273 -13.83 0.73 -5.89
N GLY A 274 -14.67 0.23 -6.81
CA GLY A 274 -15.18 1.01 -7.94
C GLY A 274 -14.12 1.31 -9.02
N ILE A 275 -12.89 0.80 -8.87
CA ILE A 275 -11.83 0.89 -9.87
C ILE A 275 -12.05 -0.18 -10.94
N ARG A 276 -11.61 0.09 -12.17
CA ARG A 276 -11.68 -0.83 -13.30
C ARG A 276 -10.29 -1.02 -13.89
N PHE A 277 -9.84 -2.26 -13.96
CA PHE A 277 -8.52 -2.65 -14.45
C PHE A 277 -8.55 -3.13 -15.91
N GLY A 278 -9.63 -2.82 -16.63
CA GLY A 278 -9.81 -3.23 -18.02
C GLY A 278 -9.88 -4.76 -18.13
N GLN A 279 -8.97 -5.33 -18.93
CA GLN A 279 -8.96 -6.76 -19.25
C GLN A 279 -8.29 -7.64 -18.18
N LEU A 280 -7.72 -7.08 -17.10
CA LEU A 280 -6.96 -7.89 -16.13
C LEU A 280 -7.79 -9.02 -15.49
N ALA A 281 -9.10 -8.84 -15.34
CA ALA A 281 -9.99 -9.89 -14.83
C ALA A 281 -10.07 -11.12 -15.76
N ASP A 282 -9.78 -10.98 -17.05
CA ASP A 282 -9.79 -12.08 -18.01
C ASP A 282 -8.54 -12.96 -17.89
N TYR A 283 -7.47 -12.42 -17.29
CA TYR A 283 -6.19 -13.08 -17.06
C TYR A 283 -5.98 -13.51 -15.60
N ASP A 284 -7.02 -13.39 -14.76
CA ASP A 284 -6.99 -13.80 -13.36
C ASP A 284 -7.77 -15.11 -13.16
N GLY A 285 -7.10 -16.12 -12.63
CA GLY A 285 -7.69 -17.44 -12.40
C GLY A 285 -8.90 -17.42 -11.46
N PHE A 286 -8.86 -16.58 -10.42
CA PHE A 286 -9.99 -16.45 -9.48
C PHE A 286 -11.19 -15.81 -10.17
N SER A 287 -11.00 -14.72 -10.91
CA SER A 287 -12.06 -14.06 -11.69
C SER A 287 -12.72 -15.02 -12.69
N ASN A 288 -11.94 -15.83 -13.37
CA ASN A 288 -12.44 -16.79 -14.36
C ASN A 288 -13.24 -17.93 -13.70
N GLU A 289 -12.79 -18.46 -12.57
CA GLU A 289 -13.52 -19.47 -11.81
C GLU A 289 -14.83 -18.92 -11.22
N GLU A 290 -14.82 -17.69 -10.68
CA GLU A 290 -16.02 -17.02 -10.18
C GLU A 290 -17.06 -16.83 -11.30
N ARG A 291 -16.64 -16.45 -12.51
CA ARG A 291 -17.53 -16.33 -13.69
C ARG A 291 -18.10 -17.68 -14.12
N ALA A 292 -17.27 -18.74 -14.11
CA ALA A 292 -17.68 -20.07 -14.54
C ALA A 292 -18.66 -20.74 -13.57
N THR A 293 -18.45 -20.53 -12.27
CA THR A 293 -19.22 -21.22 -11.21
C THR A 293 -20.31 -20.38 -10.57
N GLY A 294 -20.27 -19.04 -10.74
CA GLY A 294 -21.11 -18.09 -10.01
C GLY A 294 -20.81 -18.02 -8.51
N THR A 295 -19.75 -18.68 -8.03
CA THR A 295 -19.40 -18.74 -6.61
C THR A 295 -18.23 -17.81 -6.34
N ARG A 296 -18.35 -16.94 -5.34
CA ARG A 296 -17.27 -16.05 -4.91
C ARG A 296 -16.15 -16.84 -4.24
N ILE A 297 -14.89 -16.53 -4.58
CA ILE A 297 -13.71 -17.24 -4.09
C ILE A 297 -12.80 -16.27 -3.34
N GLU A 298 -12.37 -16.70 -2.15
CA GLU A 298 -11.27 -16.08 -1.42
C GLU A 298 -10.40 -17.18 -0.82
N ALA A 299 -9.08 -17.00 -0.84
CA ALA A 299 -8.14 -17.92 -0.22
C ALA A 299 -7.31 -17.17 0.82
N LEU A 300 -7.30 -17.66 2.06
CA LEU A 300 -6.46 -17.09 3.13
C LEU A 300 -4.99 -17.40 2.83
N ILE A 301 -4.14 -16.38 2.86
CA ILE A 301 -2.69 -16.49 2.72
C ILE A 301 -2.08 -16.41 4.12
N ARG A 302 -1.41 -17.48 4.55
CA ARG A 302 -0.60 -17.53 5.77
C ARG A 302 0.89 -17.44 5.48
N GLY A 303 1.29 -17.68 4.24
CA GLY A 303 2.64 -17.48 3.70
C GLY A 303 2.70 -17.73 2.19
N PRO A 304 3.87 -17.58 1.55
CA PRO A 304 4.02 -17.68 0.09
C PRO A 304 3.54 -19.00 -0.52
N GLN A 305 3.60 -20.10 0.23
CA GLN A 305 3.12 -21.43 -0.21
C GLN A 305 1.61 -21.51 -0.44
N ASP A 306 0.83 -20.54 0.08
CA ASP A 306 -0.62 -20.50 -0.11
C ASP A 306 -1.03 -19.71 -1.37
N ILE A 307 -0.09 -19.01 -2.01
CA ILE A 307 -0.32 -18.21 -3.22
C ILE A 307 -0.53 -19.15 -4.41
N ARG A 308 -1.59 -18.90 -5.18
CA ARG A 308 -1.91 -19.65 -6.41
C ARG A 308 -1.73 -18.72 -7.61
N LEU A 309 -0.90 -19.13 -8.57
CA LEU A 309 -0.67 -18.41 -9.82
C LEU A 309 -1.21 -19.22 -10.99
#